data_AF-F2BD76-F1
#
_entry.id   AF-F2BD76-F1
#
_cell.length_a   1.000
_cell.length_b   1.000
_cell.length_c   1.000
_cell.angle_alpha   90.00
_cell.angle_beta   90.00
_cell.angle_gamma   90.00
#
_symmetry.space_group_name_H-M   'P 1'
#
loop_
_entity.id
_entity.type
_entity.pdbx_description
1 polymer ?
#
loop_
_entity_poly.entity_id
_entity_poly.type
_entity_poly.pdbx_seq_one_letter_code
_entity_poly.pdbx_strand_id
1 'polypeptide(L)'
;MLTPQLIKTLAKIYRWENQNDEDDGNPEETAVFHRLLDTVRSADANETAHALIKRLGSEKILPGSNETDRTWLVRILAEPGVLPNRLAPDYSILHAFYPYDQIRRYEDELHSRLPARADPVFPASAWHGAPGINEGIVRELTDGL
;
A
#
# COMPACT_ATOMS: atom_id res chain seq x y z
N MET A 1 -2.99 17.04 7.73
CA MET A 1 -3.33 16.46 9.03
C MET A 1 -4.06 15.17 8.73
N LEU A 2 -3.37 14.03 8.83
CA LEU A 2 -3.94 12.70 8.59
C LEU A 2 -5.06 12.51 9.63
N THR A 3 -6.24 12.08 9.19
CA THR A 3 -7.34 11.84 10.13
C THR A 3 -6.93 10.75 11.12
N PRO A 4 -7.24 10.89 12.42
CA PRO A 4 -6.99 9.86 13.44
C PRO A 4 -7.51 8.48 13.05
N GLN A 5 -8.50 8.42 12.15
CA GLN A 5 -9.11 7.20 11.65
C GLN A 5 -8.18 6.39 10.73
N LEU A 6 -7.46 7.03 9.80
CA LEU A 6 -6.54 6.32 8.91
C LEU A 6 -5.35 5.73 9.67
N ILE A 7 -4.84 6.47 10.67
CA ILE A 7 -3.79 6.00 11.59
C ILE A 7 -4.30 4.81 12.43
N LYS A 8 -5.57 4.81 12.86
CA LYS A 8 -6.19 3.68 13.58
C LYS A 8 -6.41 2.45 12.69
N THR A 9 -6.81 2.61 11.44
CA THR A 9 -6.96 1.48 10.49
C THR A 9 -5.62 0.82 10.20
N LEU A 10 -4.55 1.62 10.10
CA LEU A 10 -3.18 1.13 9.91
C LEU A 10 -2.60 0.54 11.20
N ALA A 11 -2.94 1.09 12.37
CA ALA A 11 -2.61 0.53 13.68
C ALA A 11 -3.35 -0.79 13.98
N LYS A 12 -4.57 -0.98 13.44
CA LYS A 12 -5.29 -2.26 13.47
C LYS A 12 -4.56 -3.35 12.66
N ILE A 13 -3.96 -2.99 11.52
CA ILE A 13 -3.20 -3.92 10.66
C ILE A 13 -1.84 -4.31 11.28
N TYR A 14 -1.25 -3.48 12.14
CA TYR A 14 0.05 -3.72 12.80
C TYR A 14 -0.01 -4.24 14.26
N ARG A 15 -1.21 -4.35 14.85
CA ARG A 15 -1.56 -4.74 16.23
C ARG A 15 -0.43 -5.09 17.24
N TRP A 16 -0.10 -4.14 18.14
CA TRP A 16 0.04 -4.28 19.62
C TRP A 16 0.48 -2.91 20.18
N GLU A 17 -0.25 -2.23 21.05
CA GLU A 17 -0.18 -2.39 22.51
C GLU A 17 -1.43 -1.77 23.19
N ASN A 18 -1.96 -2.50 24.17
CA ASN A 18 -2.88 -2.07 25.24
C ASN A 18 -4.38 -1.88 24.96
N GLN A 19 -5.09 -2.98 25.24
CA GLN A 19 -6.27 -3.13 26.11
C GLN A 19 -7.59 -2.43 25.79
N ASN A 20 -8.62 -3.28 25.68
CA ASN A 20 -10.07 -3.03 25.76
C ASN A 20 -10.66 -2.20 24.62
N ASP A 21 -11.17 -2.89 23.59
CA ASP A 21 -12.58 -2.79 23.23
C ASP A 21 -12.89 -3.88 22.18
N GLU A 22 -13.98 -4.61 22.40
CA GLU A 22 -14.61 -5.47 21.41
C GLU A 22 -15.08 -4.60 20.23
N ASP A 23 -14.18 -4.35 19.28
CA ASP A 23 -14.51 -3.65 18.04
C ASP A 23 -14.42 -4.65 16.89
N ASP A 24 -15.43 -5.51 16.82
CA ASP A 24 -15.78 -6.30 15.64
C ASP A 24 -15.81 -5.35 14.45
N GLY A 25 -14.79 -5.41 13.60
CA GLY A 25 -14.40 -4.33 12.69
C GLY A 25 -15.58 -3.62 12.01
N ASN A 26 -15.58 -2.28 12.06
CA ASN A 26 -16.61 -1.46 11.45
C ASN A 26 -16.88 -1.90 9.98
N PRO A 27 -18.08 -2.39 9.66
CA PRO A 27 -18.42 -2.88 8.32
C PRO A 27 -18.16 -1.87 7.20
N GLU A 28 -18.25 -0.57 7.49
CA GLU A 28 -17.93 0.50 6.56
C GLU A 28 -16.43 0.55 6.22
N GLU A 29 -15.56 0.35 7.22
CA GLU A 29 -14.11 0.33 7.03
C GLU A 29 -13.68 -0.89 6.21
N THR A 30 -14.26 -2.05 6.49
CA THR A 30 -14.06 -3.28 5.70
C THR A 30 -14.53 -3.10 4.25
N ALA A 31 -15.68 -2.47 4.03
CA ALA A 31 -16.19 -2.18 2.69
C ALA A 31 -15.30 -1.17 1.92
N VAL A 32 -14.71 -0.18 2.60
CA VAL A 32 -13.72 0.73 2.00
C VAL A 32 -12.46 -0.04 1.61
N PHE A 33 -11.97 -0.93 2.46
CA PHE A 33 -10.79 -1.75 2.18
C PHE A 33 -11.00 -2.68 0.98
N HIS A 34 -12.13 -3.39 0.90
CA HIS A 34 -12.42 -4.22 -0.28
C HIS A 34 -12.54 -3.39 -1.56
N ARG A 35 -13.21 -2.23 -1.52
CA ARG A 35 -13.26 -1.33 -2.68
C ARG A 35 -11.89 -0.86 -3.10
N LEU A 36 -11.01 -0.56 -2.16
CA LEU A 36 -9.62 -0.24 -2.45
C LEU A 36 -8.91 -1.39 -3.16
N LEU A 37 -9.01 -2.63 -2.66
CA LEU A 37 -8.40 -3.78 -3.31
C LEU A 37 -8.96 -3.99 -4.72
N ASP A 38 -10.26 -3.87 -4.91
CA ASP A 38 -10.91 -3.97 -6.23
C ASP A 38 -10.44 -2.86 -7.19
N THR A 39 -10.23 -1.66 -6.67
CA THR A 39 -9.67 -0.53 -7.43
C THR A 39 -8.27 -0.88 -7.92
N VAL A 40 -7.42 -1.47 -7.08
CA VAL A 40 -6.08 -1.90 -7.49
C VAL A 40 -6.13 -3.10 -8.44
N ARG A 41 -7.01 -4.08 -8.23
CA ARG A 41 -7.19 -5.25 -9.13
C ARG A 41 -7.54 -4.84 -10.56
N SER A 42 -8.30 -3.76 -10.71
CA SER A 42 -8.74 -3.21 -11.99
C SER A 42 -7.72 -2.25 -12.63
N ALA A 43 -6.51 -2.13 -12.07
CA ALA A 43 -5.46 -1.28 -12.62
C ALA A 43 -5.08 -1.68 -14.04
N ASP A 44 -4.91 -0.69 -14.92
CA ASP A 44 -4.32 -0.90 -16.24
C ASP A 44 -2.90 -1.47 -16.09
N ALA A 45 -2.49 -2.37 -17.00
CA ALA A 45 -1.20 -3.07 -16.89
C ALA A 45 0.03 -2.15 -16.73
N ASN A 46 -0.05 -0.92 -17.23
CA ASN A 46 1.00 0.09 -17.16
C ASN A 46 0.68 1.25 -16.21
N GLU A 47 -0.42 1.18 -15.45
CA GLU A 47 -0.74 2.15 -14.41
C GLU A 47 0.44 2.24 -13.43
N THR A 48 0.84 3.46 -13.09
CA THR A 48 1.90 3.71 -12.10
C THR A 48 1.29 3.97 -10.73
N ALA A 49 2.07 3.86 -9.66
CA ALA A 49 1.61 4.22 -8.32
C ALA A 49 1.04 5.65 -8.25
N HIS A 50 1.63 6.61 -8.98
CA HIS A 50 1.12 7.98 -9.06
C HIS A 50 -0.25 8.06 -9.76
N ALA A 51 -0.44 7.31 -10.84
CA ALA A 51 -1.72 7.23 -11.54
C ALA A 51 -2.79 6.60 -10.64
N LEU A 52 -2.45 5.54 -9.90
CA LEU A 52 -3.32 4.92 -8.91
C LEU A 52 -3.73 5.93 -7.81
N ILE A 53 -2.80 6.70 -7.25
CA ILE A 53 -3.10 7.73 -6.24
C ILE A 53 -4.11 8.75 -6.76
N LYS A 54 -3.96 9.18 -8.03
CA LYS A 54 -4.92 10.08 -8.69
C LYS A 54 -6.28 9.42 -8.86
N ARG A 55 -6.31 8.17 -9.29
CA ARG A 55 -7.53 7.40 -9.52
C ARG A 55 -8.33 7.16 -8.24
N LEU A 56 -7.65 6.78 -7.15
CA LEU A 56 -8.24 6.68 -5.81
C LEU A 56 -8.92 7.98 -5.38
N GLY A 57 -8.32 9.13 -5.75
CA GLY A 57 -8.91 10.44 -5.51
C GLY A 57 -10.14 10.72 -6.36
N SER A 58 -10.11 10.41 -7.67
CA SER A 58 -11.24 10.64 -8.57
C SER A 58 -12.43 9.73 -8.29
N GLU A 59 -12.18 8.47 -7.92
CA GLU A 59 -13.22 7.48 -7.59
C GLU A 59 -13.76 7.64 -6.16
N LYS A 60 -13.15 8.52 -5.35
CA LYS A 60 -13.54 8.80 -3.95
C LYS A 60 -13.60 7.54 -3.09
N ILE A 61 -12.66 6.61 -3.30
CA ILE A 61 -12.57 5.34 -2.55
C ILE A 61 -12.38 5.59 -1.05
N LEU A 62 -11.65 6.65 -0.71
CA LEU A 62 -11.43 7.13 0.65
C LEU A 62 -12.14 8.49 0.84
N PRO A 63 -13.39 8.52 1.35
CA PRO A 63 -14.11 9.76 1.59
C PRO A 63 -13.33 10.72 2.49
N GLY A 64 -13.25 11.99 2.10
CA GLY A 64 -12.55 13.03 2.86
C GLY A 64 -11.02 12.96 2.81
N SER A 65 -10.42 12.00 2.09
CA SER A 65 -8.97 11.90 1.97
C SER A 65 -8.35 12.99 1.09
N ASN A 66 -7.14 13.40 1.44
CA ASN A 66 -6.27 14.24 0.61
C ASN A 66 -5.21 13.38 -0.12
N GLU A 67 -4.36 14.01 -0.93
CA GLU A 67 -3.32 13.33 -1.71
C GLU A 67 -2.26 12.64 -0.83
N THR A 68 -1.89 13.26 0.29
CA THR A 68 -0.97 12.69 1.27
C THR A 68 -1.54 11.40 1.88
N ASP A 69 -2.82 11.39 2.25
CA ASP A 69 -3.48 10.22 2.82
C ASP A 69 -3.44 9.03 1.84
N ARG A 70 -3.75 9.28 0.56
CA ARG A 70 -3.71 8.27 -0.50
C ARG A 70 -2.28 7.80 -0.81
N THR A 71 -1.31 8.70 -0.73
CA THR A 71 0.12 8.37 -0.89
C THR A 71 0.58 7.41 0.20
N TRP A 72 0.24 7.69 1.46
CA TRP A 72 0.56 6.81 2.58
C TRP A 72 -0.12 5.46 2.46
N LEU A 73 -1.39 5.44 2.06
CA LEU A 73 -2.10 4.18 1.83
C LEU A 73 -1.38 3.29 0.81
N VAL A 74 -1.00 3.85 -0.34
CA VAL A 74 -0.28 3.09 -1.38
C VAL A 74 1.08 2.60 -0.87
N ARG A 75 1.82 3.41 -0.09
CA ARG A 75 3.08 2.97 0.53
C ARG A 75 2.87 1.79 1.47
N ILE A 76 1.86 1.87 2.31
CA ILE A 76 1.57 0.83 3.29
C ILE A 76 1.14 -0.47 2.62
N LEU A 77 0.40 -0.43 1.51
CA LEU A 77 0.11 -1.65 0.77
C LEU A 77 1.35 -2.22 0.06
N ALA A 78 2.31 -1.39 -0.32
CA ALA A 78 3.52 -1.85 -1.00
C ALA A 78 4.53 -2.51 -0.04
N GLU A 79 4.63 -2.04 1.21
CA GLU A 79 5.56 -2.60 2.21
C GLU A 79 5.41 -4.11 2.47
N PRO A 80 4.22 -4.64 2.80
CA PRO A 80 4.00 -6.08 2.98
C PRO A 80 3.95 -6.84 1.65
N GLY A 81 4.09 -6.16 0.50
CA GLY A 81 4.00 -6.78 -0.81
C GLY A 81 2.57 -7.01 -1.32
N VAL A 82 1.53 -6.37 -0.74
CA VAL A 82 0.17 -6.37 -1.33
C VAL A 82 0.22 -5.77 -2.73
N LEU A 83 1.01 -4.71 -2.91
CA LEU A 83 1.38 -4.17 -4.22
C LEU A 83 2.73 -4.76 -4.64
N PRO A 84 2.78 -5.79 -5.53
CA PRO A 84 4.02 -6.40 -5.95
C PRO A 84 4.87 -5.39 -6.72
N ASN A 85 6.10 -5.19 -6.28
CA ASN A 85 7.00 -4.29 -6.98
C ASN A 85 7.81 -5.07 -8.03
N ARG A 86 8.04 -4.48 -9.21
CA ARG A 86 8.72 -5.17 -10.32
C ARG A 86 10.24 -5.25 -10.16
N LEU A 87 10.80 -4.48 -9.24
CA LEU A 87 12.24 -4.36 -9.02
C LEU A 87 12.79 -5.51 -8.17
N ALA A 88 12.08 -5.82 -7.10
CA ALA A 88 12.34 -6.87 -6.13
C ALA A 88 11.02 -7.63 -5.87
N PRO A 89 10.63 -8.57 -6.77
CA PRO A 89 9.35 -9.28 -6.68
C PRO A 89 9.09 -10.01 -5.36
N ASP A 90 10.16 -10.42 -4.66
CA ASP A 90 10.10 -11.12 -3.37
C ASP A 90 10.12 -10.17 -2.17
N TYR A 91 10.11 -8.86 -2.38
CA TYR A 91 10.08 -7.88 -1.30
C TYR A 91 8.76 -7.95 -0.53
N SER A 92 8.88 -8.21 0.77
CA SER A 92 7.80 -8.13 1.74
C SER A 92 8.42 -8.01 3.13
N ILE A 93 8.09 -6.95 3.86
CA ILE A 93 8.54 -6.79 5.24
C ILE A 93 7.93 -7.83 6.20
N LEU A 94 6.90 -8.56 5.76
CA LEU A 94 6.28 -9.63 6.56
C LEU A 94 7.16 -10.87 6.63
N HIS A 95 7.91 -11.13 5.57
CA HIS A 95 8.58 -12.43 5.37
C HIS A 95 10.10 -12.35 5.45
N ALA A 96 10.68 -11.15 5.39
CA ALA A 96 12.12 -10.98 5.45
C ALA A 96 12.53 -9.66 6.10
N PHE A 97 13.69 -9.71 6.76
CA PHE A 97 14.42 -8.51 7.18
C PHE A 97 15.30 -8.03 6.02
N TYR A 98 15.18 -6.74 5.69
CA TYR A 98 15.98 -6.10 4.66
C TYR A 98 16.95 -5.11 5.30
N PRO A 99 18.27 -5.38 5.24
CA PRO A 99 19.28 -4.44 5.70
C PRO A 99 19.20 -3.11 4.95
N TYR A 100 19.65 -2.05 5.62
CA TYR A 100 19.60 -0.69 5.10
C TYR A 100 20.30 -0.54 3.73
N ASP A 101 21.47 -1.15 3.57
CA ASP A 101 22.23 -1.09 2.32
C ASP A 101 21.53 -1.83 1.17
N GLN A 102 20.73 -2.86 1.47
CA GLN A 102 19.91 -3.54 0.48
C GLN A 102 18.74 -2.65 0.03
N ILE A 103 18.02 -2.03 0.97
CA ILE A 103 16.95 -1.05 0.64
C ILE A 103 17.51 0.09 -0.21
N ARG A 104 18.67 0.64 0.19
CA ARG A 104 19.34 1.70 -0.55
C ARG A 104 19.65 1.30 -1.99
N ARG A 105 20.11 0.07 -2.24
CA ARG A 105 20.37 -0.41 -3.60
C ARG A 105 19.10 -0.45 -4.44
N TYR A 106 17.97 -0.86 -3.86
CA TYR A 106 16.69 -0.82 -4.56
C TYR A 106 16.25 0.62 -4.88
N GLU A 107 16.44 1.55 -3.95
CA GLU A 107 16.18 2.97 -4.19
C GLU A 107 17.07 3.52 -5.33
N ASP A 108 18.38 3.28 -5.28
CA ASP A 108 19.33 3.72 -6.29
C ASP A 108 18.98 3.15 -7.69
N GLU A 109 18.62 1.86 -7.74
CA GLU A 109 18.21 1.22 -8.99
C GLU A 109 16.89 1.81 -9.51
N LEU A 110 15.93 2.08 -8.65
CA LEU A 110 14.67 2.72 -9.00
C LEU A 110 14.89 4.13 -9.55
N HIS A 111 15.73 4.93 -8.89
CA HIS A 111 16.11 6.27 -9.37
C HIS A 111 16.83 6.21 -10.72
N SER A 112 17.68 5.20 -10.96
CA SER A 112 18.42 5.06 -12.23
C SER A 112 17.52 4.81 -13.45
N ARG A 113 16.32 4.26 -13.23
CA ARG A 113 15.35 3.90 -14.28
C ARG A 113 14.32 5.01 -14.55
N LEU A 114 14.30 6.07 -13.75
CA LEU A 114 13.31 7.13 -13.82
C LEU A 114 13.94 8.47 -14.21
N PRO A 115 13.15 9.41 -14.75
CA PRO A 115 13.67 10.74 -15.08
C PRO A 115 14.26 11.41 -13.83
N ALA A 116 15.34 12.19 -13.98
CA ALA A 116 16.05 12.84 -12.88
C ALA A 116 15.20 13.78 -11.99
N ARG A 117 13.99 14.15 -12.43
CA ARG A 117 13.03 14.98 -11.67
C ARG A 117 11.98 14.16 -10.93
N ALA A 118 11.95 12.84 -11.15
CA ALA A 118 11.08 11.97 -10.39
C ALA A 118 11.68 11.79 -8.99
N ASP A 119 10.81 11.80 -7.98
CA ASP A 119 11.15 11.49 -6.59
C ASP A 119 10.47 10.16 -6.20
N PRO A 120 10.92 9.04 -6.78
CA PRO A 120 10.35 7.74 -6.49
C PRO A 120 10.63 7.33 -5.04
N VAL A 121 9.66 6.67 -4.44
CA VAL A 121 9.80 6.05 -3.12
C VAL A 121 9.61 4.56 -3.24
N PHE A 122 10.65 3.81 -2.88
CA PHE A 122 10.60 2.35 -2.77
C PHE A 122 9.80 1.94 -1.51
N PRO A 123 9.03 0.84 -1.54
CA PRO A 123 8.73 -0.02 -2.69
C PRO A 123 7.61 0.51 -3.60
N ALA A 124 6.80 1.45 -3.13
CA ALA A 124 5.57 1.89 -3.78
C ALA A 124 5.74 2.29 -5.25
N SER A 125 6.79 3.06 -5.56
CA SER A 125 7.02 3.59 -6.91
C SER A 125 7.54 2.55 -7.89
N ALA A 126 7.92 1.36 -7.41
CA ALA A 126 8.29 0.21 -8.23
C ALA A 126 7.09 -0.70 -8.58
N TRP A 127 5.90 -0.41 -8.05
CA TRP A 127 4.65 -1.06 -8.49
C TRP A 127 4.13 -0.48 -9.80
N HIS A 128 3.51 -1.35 -10.59
CA HIS A 128 2.71 -0.99 -11.76
C HIS A 128 1.51 -1.93 -11.85
N GLY A 129 0.47 -1.62 -12.62
CA GLY A 129 -0.77 -2.42 -12.60
C GLY A 129 -0.68 -3.87 -13.08
N ALA A 130 0.26 -4.26 -13.95
CA ALA A 130 0.25 -5.63 -14.53
C ALA A 130 0.32 -6.79 -13.52
N PRO A 131 1.13 -6.75 -12.45
CA PRO A 131 1.13 -7.76 -11.40
C PRO A 131 -0.12 -7.72 -10.51
N GLY A 132 -0.97 -6.69 -10.64
CA GLY A 132 -2.17 -6.52 -9.83
C GLY A 132 -1.85 -6.43 -8.35
N ILE A 133 -2.55 -7.25 -7.55
CA ILE A 133 -2.32 -7.41 -6.12
C ILE A 133 -1.83 -8.81 -5.79
N ASN A 134 -1.03 -8.94 -4.73
CA ASN A 134 -0.66 -10.24 -4.19
C ASN A 134 -1.79 -10.80 -3.31
N GLU A 135 -2.67 -11.61 -3.90
CA GLU A 135 -3.78 -12.24 -3.17
C GLU A 135 -3.33 -13.16 -2.03
N GLY A 136 -2.09 -13.68 -2.07
CA GLY A 136 -1.52 -14.46 -0.97
C GLY A 136 -1.31 -13.61 0.28
N ILE A 137 -0.68 -12.45 0.11
CA ILE A 137 -0.47 -11.48 1.19
C ILE A 137 -1.80 -10.91 1.68
N VAL A 138 -2.73 -10.61 0.76
CA VAL A 138 -4.06 -10.12 1.15
C VAL A 138 -4.76 -11.11 2.06
N ARG A 139 -4.74 -12.41 1.71
CA ARG A 139 -5.30 -13.45 2.59
C ARG A 139 -4.58 -13.49 3.93
N GLU A 140 -3.25 -13.54 3.95
CA GLU A 140 -2.48 -13.55 5.21
C GLU A 140 -2.80 -12.36 6.13
N LEU A 141 -3.01 -11.17 5.56
CA LEU A 141 -3.38 -9.96 6.30
C LEU A 141 -4.85 -9.92 6.74
N THR A 142 -5.73 -10.66 6.07
CA THR A 142 -7.17 -10.69 6.35
C THR A 142 -7.61 -11.96 7.06
N ASP A 143 -6.77 -12.98 7.13
CA ASP A 143 -7.00 -14.23 7.85
C ASP A 143 -7.12 -13.90 9.35
N GLY A 144 -8.37 -13.83 9.84
CA GLY A 144 -8.71 -13.46 11.22
C GLY A 144 -9.49 -12.15 11.38
N LEU A 145 -9.83 -11.48 10.27
CA LEU A 145 -10.94 -10.50 10.18
C LEU A 145 -12.25 -11.22 9.81
#